data_AF-A0A1V6HCG6-F1
#
_entry.id   AF-A0A1V6HCG6-F1
#
_cell.length_a   1.000
_cell.length_b   1.000
_cell.length_c   1.000
_cell.angle_alpha   90.00
_cell.angle_beta   90.00
_cell.angle_gamma   90.00
#
_symmetry.space_group_name_H-M   'P 1'
#
loop_
_entity.id
_entity.type
_entity.pdbx_description
1 polymer ?
#
loop_
_entity_poly.entity_id
_entity_poly.type
_entity_poly.pdbx_seq_one_letter_code
_entity_poly.pdbx_strand_id
1 'polypeptide(L)'
;MLQRRYPIDGGKQKTAKISHTFQAIATIAITTWLLSLCATTAQAQCQDLDCAIKEIQELIASDQGKAAVEAAKNYSKAFPDDRGIQVLLGVSYLTADNTMWAIRVLTRHVQNHPDDCEARTWLARAYLTTGKPDMATEALKDPACSDGSPVAVRALMLKAVATPEDTHNLLLKARKSKSAWKIERLALPSLIARQDSTYMPDLSWRLEASGGWTSNPRMGSPTDATSDSSAGGSALSGLDFWLNLSPETGIVIRPVLEFQTRMFWLFAKDTRKLSYVQLGGKVGLQVWASSPRIILSYRPDLVIMPLGFRNEAGPVSFSAGHRGELEIEISRWVTAFFGAGRRIFRELPRTRTEVDLALGGHVPLGKIGNLVWAGAGRVYRARHPAYNLHGASLALSTQFRLPKGFLAKASASFSADWYPDSAGFGGIDIFGSATARRDLLFRVGPAFFSPDLKGVRIGLGYDYSNRLSTAQNYAFDDHRITLKVAWTGDKMLWGPGLADSAPIIDMPWDTSSGSTGLEERVQDLLRQDEQVQRSSSCVQ
;
A
#
# COMPACT_ATOMS: atom_id res chain seq x y z
N MET A 1 -2.79 4.57 73.39
CA MET A 1 -2.38 5.74 74.19
C MET A 1 -2.13 6.92 73.25
N LEU A 2 -2.84 8.03 73.53
CA LEU A 2 -2.70 9.45 73.11
C LEU A 2 -1.57 9.81 72.12
N GLN A 3 -1.84 10.37 70.92
CA GLN A 3 -2.18 11.78 70.57
C GLN A 3 -1.16 12.87 71.00
N ARG A 4 -0.85 13.75 70.00
CA ARG A 4 -0.38 15.17 70.02
C ARG A 4 1.03 15.38 69.43
N ARG A 5 1.15 16.06 68.28
CA ARG A 5 1.08 17.52 67.98
C ARG A 5 2.31 18.31 68.46
N TYR A 6 3.13 18.72 67.46
CA TYR A 6 3.67 20.10 67.24
C TYR A 6 4.64 20.69 68.30
N PRO A 7 5.27 21.87 68.12
CA PRO A 7 5.69 22.62 66.91
C PRO A 7 6.99 23.50 67.03
N ILE A 8 7.30 24.25 65.95
CA ILE A 8 7.59 25.72 65.87
C ILE A 8 9.00 26.33 66.18
N ASP A 9 9.36 27.24 65.25
CA ASP A 9 10.20 28.47 65.29
C ASP A 9 11.66 28.42 65.80
N GLY A 10 12.59 29.24 65.31
CA GLY A 10 12.53 30.42 64.44
C GLY A 10 13.77 31.30 64.68
N GLY A 11 13.98 32.33 63.86
CA GLY A 11 14.91 33.46 64.15
C GLY A 11 16.16 33.52 63.25
N LYS A 12 16.19 34.42 62.26
CA LYS A 12 16.74 35.80 62.30
C LYS A 12 18.28 35.85 62.17
N GLN A 13 18.85 36.25 61.02
CA GLN A 13 19.09 37.62 60.48
C GLN A 13 20.55 38.08 60.67
N LYS A 14 21.17 38.53 59.56
CA LYS A 14 22.15 39.65 59.36
C LYS A 14 22.98 39.35 58.09
N THR A 15 22.81 39.98 56.91
CA THR A 15 23.10 41.37 56.43
C THR A 15 24.53 41.88 56.61
N ALA A 16 25.26 42.02 55.49
CA ALA A 16 26.02 43.21 55.03
C ALA A 16 27.07 42.77 53.98
N LYS A 17 26.91 43.10 52.68
CA LYS A 17 27.28 44.35 51.95
C LYS A 17 28.76 44.42 51.53
N ILE A 18 28.99 44.62 50.22
CA ILE A 18 29.96 45.48 49.50
C ILE A 18 29.75 45.11 48.00
N SER A 19 29.02 45.85 47.13
CA SER A 19 29.25 47.21 46.59
C SER A 19 30.50 47.26 45.71
N HIS A 20 30.58 47.78 44.48
CA HIS A 20 29.81 48.74 43.70
C HIS A 20 30.46 48.75 42.28
N THR A 21 29.73 48.81 41.16
CA THR A 21 29.52 50.02 40.28
C THR A 21 30.18 49.88 38.90
N PHE A 22 29.69 50.41 37.76
CA PHE A 22 28.62 51.39 37.49
C PHE A 22 28.20 51.38 36.00
N GLN A 23 26.90 51.64 35.74
CA GLN A 23 26.27 52.48 34.69
C GLN A 23 26.51 52.19 33.19
N ALA A 24 25.57 52.38 32.24
CA ALA A 24 24.19 52.91 32.18
C ALA A 24 23.62 52.49 30.79
N ILE A 25 22.32 52.31 30.53
CA ILE A 25 21.26 53.31 30.22
C ILE A 25 19.97 52.44 30.07
N ALA A 26 18.96 52.44 30.95
CA ALA A 26 17.89 53.43 31.18
C ALA A 26 16.92 53.67 30.00
N THR A 27 15.63 53.35 30.23
CA THR A 27 14.39 53.93 29.65
C THR A 27 14.16 53.73 28.13
N ILE A 28 13.08 53.10 27.64
CA ILE A 28 11.69 53.58 27.68
C ILE A 28 10.73 52.39 27.59
N ALA A 29 9.98 52.15 28.67
CA ALA A 29 8.62 51.62 28.62
C ALA A 29 7.69 52.82 28.89
N ILE A 30 6.48 52.80 28.29
CA ILE A 30 5.42 53.82 28.37
C ILE A 30 5.54 54.95 27.33
N THR A 31 5.20 54.64 26.07
CA THR A 31 4.30 55.43 25.19
C THR A 31 4.11 54.69 23.86
N THR A 32 3.28 53.64 23.84
CA THR A 32 2.60 53.14 22.62
C THR A 32 1.34 52.35 23.04
N TRP A 33 0.51 53.00 23.85
CA TRP A 33 -0.92 52.72 23.98
C TRP A 33 -1.62 53.95 23.41
N LEU A 34 -1.76 53.98 22.08
CA LEU A 34 -2.58 54.87 21.23
C LEU A 34 -1.88 54.91 19.86
N LEU A 35 -2.55 54.44 18.81
CA LEU A 35 -2.08 54.24 17.42
C LEU A 35 -1.41 52.87 17.13
N SER A 36 -2.13 51.79 17.40
CA SER A 36 -2.32 50.81 16.32
C SER A 36 -3.79 50.82 16.00
N LEU A 37 -4.08 51.58 14.94
CA LEU A 37 -5.40 51.78 14.38
C LEU A 37 -6.06 50.42 14.18
N CYS A 38 -7.38 50.43 14.34
CA CYS A 38 -8.30 49.55 13.63
C CYS A 38 -7.76 49.24 12.22
N ALA A 39 -7.12 48.08 12.05
CA ALA A 39 -7.26 47.33 10.83
C ALA A 39 -8.63 46.64 10.89
N THR A 40 -9.70 47.43 10.96
CA THR A 40 -10.86 47.10 10.14
C THR A 40 -10.32 47.20 8.74
N THR A 41 -9.84 46.08 8.21
CA THR A 41 -9.80 45.88 6.77
C THR A 41 -11.24 46.08 6.34
N ALA A 42 -11.57 47.32 5.95
CA ALA A 42 -12.66 47.55 5.03
C ALA A 42 -12.25 46.74 3.82
N GLN A 43 -12.76 45.50 3.76
CA GLN A 43 -12.57 44.61 2.64
C GLN A 43 -13.01 45.42 1.45
N ALA A 44 -12.06 45.80 0.59
CA ALA A 44 -12.35 46.62 -0.57
C ALA A 44 -13.39 45.85 -1.38
N GLN A 45 -14.64 46.29 -1.32
CA GLN A 45 -15.75 45.54 -1.88
C GLN A 45 -15.51 45.45 -3.39
N CYS A 46 -15.38 44.22 -3.89
CA CYS A 46 -15.08 43.97 -5.29
C CYS A 46 -16.11 44.67 -6.17
N GLN A 47 -15.64 45.50 -7.09
CA GLN A 47 -16.50 46.27 -7.99
C GLN A 47 -16.94 45.46 -9.21
N ASP A 48 -16.19 44.43 -9.58
CA ASP A 48 -16.48 43.55 -10.70
C ASP A 48 -16.75 42.10 -10.25
N LEU A 49 -17.36 41.34 -11.16
CA LEU A 49 -17.77 39.96 -10.94
C LEU A 49 -16.56 39.03 -10.70
N ASP A 50 -15.47 39.22 -11.43
CA ASP A 50 -14.29 38.35 -11.36
C ASP A 50 -13.60 38.46 -9.98
N CYS A 51 -13.50 39.67 -9.45
CA CYS A 51 -13.01 39.92 -8.10
C CYS A 51 -13.94 39.28 -7.06
N ALA A 52 -15.26 39.47 -7.20
CA ALA A 52 -16.25 38.91 -6.28
C ALA A 52 -16.18 37.37 -6.22
N ILE A 53 -16.06 36.71 -7.38
CA ILE A 53 -15.89 35.26 -7.47
C ILE A 53 -14.60 34.81 -6.77
N LYS A 54 -13.46 35.46 -7.05
CA LYS A 54 -12.17 35.13 -6.43
C LYS A 54 -12.19 35.28 -4.93
N GLU A 55 -12.79 36.35 -4.42
CA GLU A 55 -12.90 36.58 -2.98
C GLU A 55 -13.66 35.42 -2.29
N ILE A 56 -14.81 35.02 -2.83
CA ILE A 56 -15.57 33.91 -2.25
C ILE A 56 -14.78 32.60 -2.34
N GLN A 57 -14.11 32.32 -3.46
CA GLN A 57 -13.27 31.14 -3.63
C GLN A 57 -12.13 31.09 -2.60
N GLU A 58 -11.45 32.21 -2.35
CA GLU A 58 -10.36 32.31 -1.37
C GLU A 58 -10.86 32.09 0.06
N LEU A 59 -12.03 32.65 0.40
CA LEU A 59 -12.69 32.42 1.69
C LEU A 59 -13.06 30.94 1.88
N ILE A 60 -13.57 30.29 0.84
CA ILE A 60 -13.88 28.85 0.88
C ILE A 60 -12.59 28.02 1.00
N ALA A 61 -11.55 28.34 0.22
CA ALA A 61 -10.27 27.63 0.26
C ALA A 61 -9.56 27.77 1.63
N SER A 62 -9.80 28.87 2.32
CA SER A 62 -9.29 29.14 3.68
C SER A 62 -10.18 28.59 4.79
N ASP A 63 -11.21 27.80 4.45
CA ASP A 63 -12.18 27.21 5.39
C ASP A 63 -12.95 28.25 6.22
N GLN A 64 -13.09 29.49 5.71
CA GLN A 64 -13.79 30.59 6.38
C GLN A 64 -15.28 30.62 6.00
N GLY A 65 -15.99 29.51 6.23
CA GLY A 65 -17.36 29.32 5.75
C GLY A 65 -18.34 30.44 6.10
N LYS A 66 -18.28 31.00 7.32
CA LYS A 66 -19.16 32.12 7.73
C LYS A 66 -18.91 33.38 6.91
N ALA A 67 -17.64 33.74 6.70
CA ALA A 67 -17.27 34.90 5.90
C ALA A 67 -17.63 34.69 4.42
N ALA A 68 -17.39 33.49 3.90
CA ALA A 68 -17.77 33.11 2.54
C ALA A 68 -19.29 33.26 2.30
N VAL A 69 -20.12 32.82 3.26
CA VAL A 69 -21.58 32.97 3.18
C VAL A 69 -21.99 34.44 3.13
N GLU A 70 -21.41 35.30 3.98
CA GLU A 70 -21.76 36.71 4.00
C GLU A 70 -21.31 37.44 2.72
N ALA A 71 -20.11 37.16 2.23
CA ALA A 71 -19.63 37.68 0.95
C ALA A 71 -20.53 37.21 -0.20
N ALA A 72 -20.81 35.91 -0.30
CA ALA A 72 -21.62 35.34 -1.37
C ALA A 72 -23.07 35.87 -1.35
N LYS A 73 -23.68 36.08 -0.19
CA LYS A 73 -25.02 36.71 -0.07
C LYS A 73 -25.02 38.17 -0.54
N ASN A 74 -23.95 38.91 -0.27
CA ASN A 74 -23.85 40.30 -0.68
C ASN A 74 -23.69 40.39 -2.20
N TYR A 75 -22.79 39.59 -2.76
CA TYR A 75 -22.57 39.55 -4.20
C TYR A 75 -23.74 38.93 -4.96
N SER A 76 -24.50 37.99 -4.38
CA SER A 76 -25.72 37.45 -5.02
C SER A 76 -26.84 38.48 -5.15
N LYS A 77 -26.80 39.59 -4.39
CA LYS A 77 -27.72 40.72 -4.59
C LYS A 77 -27.27 41.63 -5.72
N ALA A 78 -25.96 41.81 -5.86
CA ALA A 78 -25.35 42.63 -6.91
C ALA A 78 -25.38 41.94 -8.28
N PHE A 79 -25.24 40.61 -8.29
CA PHE A 79 -25.22 39.76 -9.47
C PHE A 79 -26.26 38.63 -9.34
N PRO A 80 -27.57 38.95 -9.35
CA PRO A 80 -28.62 37.98 -9.04
C PRO A 80 -28.72 36.83 -10.06
N ASP A 81 -28.40 37.11 -11.32
CA ASP A 81 -28.51 36.16 -12.43
C ASP A 81 -27.16 35.47 -12.74
N ASP A 82 -26.09 35.80 -12.01
CA ASP A 82 -24.80 35.15 -12.25
C ASP A 82 -24.77 33.74 -11.68
N ARG A 83 -24.56 32.78 -12.58
CA ARG A 83 -24.47 31.36 -12.26
C ARG A 83 -23.39 31.05 -11.23
N GLY A 84 -22.20 31.64 -11.38
CA GLY A 84 -21.04 31.38 -10.53
C GLY A 84 -21.30 31.76 -9.07
N ILE A 85 -21.85 32.95 -8.85
CA ILE A 85 -22.18 33.47 -7.52
C ILE A 85 -23.25 32.61 -6.83
N GLN A 86 -24.30 32.17 -7.54
CA GLN A 86 -25.33 31.32 -6.95
C GLN A 86 -24.79 29.95 -6.53
N VAL A 87 -23.93 29.34 -7.35
CA VAL A 87 -23.24 28.09 -6.98
C VAL A 87 -22.34 28.32 -5.77
N LEU A 88 -21.52 29.37 -5.78
CA LEU A 88 -20.61 29.70 -4.69
C LEU A 88 -21.34 30.00 -3.38
N LEU A 89 -22.54 30.58 -3.41
CA LEU A 89 -23.39 30.75 -2.23
C LEU A 89 -23.79 29.39 -1.64
N GLY A 90 -24.22 28.44 -2.49
CA GLY A 90 -24.50 27.08 -2.08
C GLY A 90 -23.29 26.36 -1.46
N VAL A 91 -22.12 26.49 -2.09
CA VAL A 91 -20.86 25.90 -1.59
C VAL A 91 -20.42 26.57 -0.28
N SER A 92 -20.55 27.88 -0.15
CA SER A 92 -20.24 28.61 1.09
C SER A 92 -21.04 28.09 2.27
N TYR A 93 -22.32 27.75 2.07
CA TYR A 93 -23.12 27.11 3.11
C TYR A 93 -22.62 25.70 3.46
N LEU A 94 -22.08 24.94 2.50
CA LEU A 94 -21.45 23.65 2.80
C LEU A 94 -20.17 23.82 3.63
N THR A 95 -19.32 24.79 3.28
CA THR A 95 -18.10 25.13 4.05
C THR A 95 -18.44 25.62 5.46
N ALA A 96 -19.60 26.27 5.63
CA ALA A 96 -20.10 26.71 6.94
C ALA A 96 -20.82 25.61 7.75
N ASP A 97 -20.71 24.33 7.35
CA ASP A 97 -21.45 23.19 7.91
C ASP A 97 -22.97 23.37 7.97
N ASN A 98 -23.51 24.22 7.09
CA ASN A 98 -24.93 24.53 7.00
C ASN A 98 -25.57 23.86 5.78
N THR A 99 -25.50 22.54 5.74
CA THR A 99 -25.89 21.73 4.57
C THR A 99 -27.36 21.90 4.18
N MET A 100 -28.27 22.15 5.13
CA MET A 100 -29.69 22.34 4.84
C MET A 100 -29.96 23.62 4.03
N TRP A 101 -29.23 24.71 4.33
CA TRP A 101 -29.32 25.94 3.55
C TRP A 101 -28.65 25.78 2.19
N ALA A 102 -27.54 25.06 2.10
CA ALA A 102 -26.92 24.71 0.82
C ALA A 102 -27.91 23.97 -0.09
N ILE A 103 -28.58 22.92 0.43
CA ILE A 103 -29.61 22.17 -0.30
C ILE A 103 -30.71 23.11 -0.79
N ARG A 104 -31.24 23.99 0.07
CA ARG A 104 -32.31 24.94 -0.31
C ARG A 104 -31.88 25.87 -1.45
N VAL A 105 -30.71 26.49 -1.35
CA VAL A 105 -30.20 27.45 -2.36
C VAL A 105 -29.95 26.73 -3.68
N LEU A 106 -29.22 25.61 -3.64
CA LEU A 106 -28.88 24.83 -4.84
C LEU A 106 -30.11 24.20 -5.50
N THR A 107 -31.12 23.78 -4.73
CA THR A 107 -32.37 23.24 -5.27
C THR A 107 -33.11 24.30 -6.06
N ARG A 108 -33.24 25.52 -5.52
CA ARG A 108 -33.87 26.64 -6.24
C ARG A 108 -33.10 27.00 -7.51
N HIS A 109 -31.77 27.03 -7.44
CA HIS A 109 -30.93 27.29 -8.60
C HIS A 109 -31.14 26.25 -9.70
N VAL A 110 -31.09 24.95 -9.37
CA VAL A 110 -31.29 23.86 -10.33
C VAL A 110 -32.72 23.82 -10.89
N GLN A 111 -33.73 24.27 -10.14
CA GLN A 111 -35.10 24.40 -10.65
C GLN A 111 -35.22 25.48 -11.73
N ASN A 112 -34.47 26.58 -11.59
CA ASN A 112 -34.46 27.69 -12.56
C ASN A 112 -33.49 27.44 -13.72
N HIS A 113 -32.42 26.69 -13.48
CA HIS A 113 -31.35 26.36 -14.44
C HIS A 113 -31.14 24.84 -14.49
N PRO A 114 -32.08 24.09 -15.10
CA PRO A 114 -32.04 22.63 -15.09
C PRO A 114 -30.82 22.04 -15.80
N ASP A 115 -30.17 22.79 -16.69
CA ASP A 115 -28.98 22.42 -17.44
C ASP A 115 -27.65 22.66 -16.68
N ASP A 116 -27.68 23.34 -15.52
CA ASP A 116 -26.48 23.59 -14.73
C ASP A 116 -26.01 22.33 -13.98
N CYS A 117 -25.26 21.48 -14.67
CA CYS A 117 -24.74 20.27 -14.06
C CYS A 117 -23.80 20.54 -12.88
N GLU A 118 -23.04 21.64 -12.88
CA GLU A 118 -22.12 21.91 -11.78
C GLU A 118 -22.89 22.18 -10.48
N ALA A 119 -23.95 22.98 -10.54
CA ALA A 119 -24.85 23.17 -9.41
C ALA A 119 -25.49 21.85 -8.95
N ARG A 120 -25.88 20.97 -9.89
CA ARG A 120 -26.40 19.63 -9.58
C ARG A 120 -25.37 18.77 -8.87
N THR A 121 -24.08 18.82 -9.24
CA THR A 121 -23.02 18.08 -8.52
C THR A 121 -22.84 18.57 -7.09
N TRP A 122 -22.95 19.87 -6.84
CA TRP A 122 -22.91 20.42 -5.48
C TRP A 122 -24.16 20.05 -4.67
N LEU A 123 -25.34 20.05 -5.29
CA LEU A 123 -26.57 19.59 -4.66
C LEU A 123 -26.47 18.10 -4.28
N ALA A 124 -25.97 17.27 -5.18
CA ALA A 124 -25.74 15.85 -4.93
C ALA A 124 -24.73 15.63 -3.79
N ARG A 125 -23.64 16.40 -3.74
CA ARG A 125 -22.70 16.39 -2.62
C ARG A 125 -23.39 16.74 -1.29
N ALA A 126 -24.25 17.76 -1.28
CA ALA A 126 -25.01 18.14 -0.10
C ALA A 126 -25.95 17.01 0.38
N TYR A 127 -26.59 16.31 -0.55
CA TYR A 127 -27.38 15.13 -0.25
C TYR A 127 -26.55 13.96 0.30
N LEU A 128 -25.38 13.68 -0.28
CA LEU A 128 -24.48 12.64 0.25
C LEU A 128 -23.99 12.97 1.66
N THR A 129 -23.68 14.25 1.94
CA THR A 129 -23.28 14.72 3.28
C THR A 129 -24.39 14.49 4.32
N THR A 130 -25.64 14.51 3.90
CA THR A 130 -26.81 14.26 4.77
C THR A 130 -27.32 12.82 4.72
N GLY A 131 -26.55 11.89 4.14
CA GLY A 131 -26.89 10.46 4.08
C GLY A 131 -28.08 10.16 3.18
N LYS A 132 -28.31 10.95 2.12
CA LYS A 132 -29.44 10.84 1.20
C LYS A 132 -28.99 10.46 -0.22
N PRO A 133 -28.48 9.24 -0.45
CA PRO A 133 -27.93 8.81 -1.74
C PRO A 133 -28.97 8.79 -2.87
N ASP A 134 -30.24 8.48 -2.59
CA ASP A 134 -31.29 8.45 -3.61
C ASP A 134 -31.53 9.84 -4.21
N MET A 135 -31.57 10.88 -3.36
CA MET A 135 -31.72 12.26 -3.81
C MET A 135 -30.46 12.79 -4.51
N ALA A 136 -29.28 12.31 -4.12
CA ALA A 136 -28.05 12.62 -4.84
C ALA A 136 -28.07 12.05 -6.26
N THR A 137 -28.51 10.79 -6.40
CA THR A 137 -28.67 10.14 -7.70
C THR A 137 -29.70 10.87 -8.56
N GLU A 138 -30.86 11.22 -7.98
CA GLU A 138 -31.92 11.97 -8.66
C GLU A 138 -31.43 13.32 -9.18
N ALA A 139 -30.71 14.09 -8.36
CA ALA A 139 -30.15 15.39 -8.76
C ALA A 139 -29.24 15.28 -10.00
N LEU A 140 -28.59 14.13 -10.19
CA LEU A 140 -27.63 13.86 -11.27
C LEU A 140 -28.22 13.09 -12.47
N LYS A 141 -29.52 12.77 -12.48
CA LYS A 141 -30.16 12.06 -13.61
C LYS A 141 -30.23 12.88 -14.90
N ASP A 142 -30.11 14.19 -14.79
CA ASP A 142 -30.26 15.10 -15.93
C ASP A 142 -29.25 14.81 -17.06
N PRO A 143 -29.69 14.83 -18.34
CA PRO A 143 -28.80 14.64 -19.48
C PRO A 143 -27.60 15.59 -19.51
N ALA A 144 -27.75 16.83 -19.04
CA ALA A 144 -26.66 17.80 -18.96
C ALA A 144 -25.48 17.33 -18.08
N CYS A 145 -25.70 16.34 -17.22
CA CYS A 145 -24.67 15.70 -16.40
C CYS A 145 -24.05 14.42 -16.98
N SER A 146 -24.42 14.06 -18.20
CA SER A 146 -23.94 12.85 -18.88
C SER A 146 -23.07 13.14 -20.10
N ASP A 147 -22.88 14.41 -20.44
CA ASP A 147 -22.07 14.85 -21.58
C ASP A 147 -20.58 14.54 -21.38
N GLY A 148 -19.79 14.42 -22.45
CA GLY A 148 -18.34 14.18 -22.37
C GLY A 148 -17.51 15.33 -21.77
N SER A 149 -18.13 16.21 -20.99
CA SER A 149 -17.58 17.39 -20.35
C SER A 149 -16.83 17.03 -19.03
N PRO A 150 -15.95 17.92 -18.54
CA PRO A 150 -15.24 17.69 -17.28
C PRO A 150 -16.16 17.51 -16.07
N VAL A 151 -17.31 18.21 -16.03
CA VAL A 151 -18.27 18.12 -14.93
C VAL A 151 -18.98 16.76 -14.88
N ALA A 152 -19.13 16.08 -16.01
CA ALA A 152 -19.72 14.74 -16.04
C ALA A 152 -18.83 13.70 -15.33
N VAL A 153 -17.50 13.88 -15.33
CA VAL A 153 -16.59 13.03 -14.54
C VAL A 153 -16.89 13.18 -13.05
N ARG A 154 -17.05 14.42 -12.57
CA ARG A 154 -17.48 14.71 -11.19
C ARG A 154 -18.84 14.08 -10.88
N ALA A 155 -19.80 14.21 -11.80
CA ALA A 155 -21.13 13.61 -11.64
C ALA A 155 -21.07 12.07 -11.58
N LEU A 156 -20.28 11.42 -12.43
CA LEU A 156 -20.08 9.96 -12.42
C LEU A 156 -19.41 9.49 -11.12
N MET A 157 -18.43 10.24 -10.61
CA MET A 157 -17.79 9.96 -9.33
C MET A 157 -18.77 10.08 -8.15
N LEU A 158 -19.62 11.11 -8.14
CA LEU A 158 -20.66 11.26 -7.10
C LEU A 158 -21.73 10.18 -7.20
N LYS A 159 -22.18 9.81 -8.41
CA LYS A 159 -23.08 8.66 -8.63
C LYS A 159 -22.45 7.38 -8.08
N ALA A 160 -21.17 7.13 -8.36
CA ALA A 160 -20.49 5.94 -7.87
C ALA A 160 -20.41 5.85 -6.33
N VAL A 161 -20.38 7.00 -5.64
CA VAL A 161 -20.49 7.08 -4.17
C VAL A 161 -21.93 6.87 -3.71
N ALA A 162 -22.92 7.37 -4.45
CA ALA A 162 -24.33 7.24 -4.12
C ALA A 162 -24.88 5.82 -4.36
N THR A 163 -24.38 5.11 -5.37
CA THR A 163 -24.90 3.81 -5.82
C THR A 163 -23.80 2.73 -5.79
N PRO A 164 -23.59 2.04 -4.65
CA PRO A 164 -22.57 0.98 -4.52
C PRO A 164 -22.73 -0.18 -5.51
N GLU A 165 -23.95 -0.43 -5.99
CA GLU A 165 -24.27 -1.55 -6.89
C GLU A 165 -23.70 -1.35 -8.30
N ASP A 166 -23.65 -0.10 -8.78
CA ASP A 166 -23.22 0.28 -10.14
C ASP A 166 -21.84 0.95 -10.19
N THR A 167 -21.15 1.02 -9.05
CA THR A 167 -19.87 1.73 -8.87
C THR A 167 -18.86 1.40 -9.97
N HIS A 168 -18.61 0.12 -10.26
CA HIS A 168 -17.60 -0.29 -11.24
C HIS A 168 -17.87 0.32 -12.62
N ASN A 169 -19.11 0.20 -13.10
CA ASN A 169 -19.52 0.72 -14.40
C ASN A 169 -19.43 2.24 -14.46
N LEU A 170 -19.83 2.94 -13.39
CA LEU A 170 -19.79 4.40 -13.31
C LEU A 170 -18.36 4.93 -13.30
N LEU A 171 -17.47 4.30 -12.53
CA LEU A 171 -16.06 4.71 -12.47
C LEU A 171 -15.31 4.34 -13.75
N LEU A 172 -15.66 3.23 -14.40
CA LEU A 172 -15.14 2.88 -15.72
C LEU A 172 -15.55 3.93 -16.77
N LYS A 173 -16.79 4.41 -16.73
CA LYS A 173 -17.24 5.53 -17.58
C LYS A 173 -16.44 6.81 -17.27
N ALA A 174 -16.29 7.17 -16.00
CA ALA A 174 -15.54 8.37 -15.58
C ALA A 174 -14.09 8.33 -16.08
N ARG A 175 -13.48 7.14 -16.05
CA ARG A 175 -12.14 6.89 -16.55
C ARG A 175 -12.01 7.00 -18.07
N LYS A 176 -13.06 6.63 -18.81
CA LYS A 176 -13.10 6.70 -20.28
C LYS A 176 -13.51 8.07 -20.82
N SER A 177 -13.91 9.00 -19.95
CA SER A 177 -14.27 10.36 -20.36
C SER A 177 -13.12 11.10 -21.05
N LYS A 178 -13.45 12.03 -21.94
CA LYS A 178 -12.46 12.78 -22.73
C LYS A 178 -11.55 13.65 -21.85
N SER A 179 -12.14 14.38 -20.91
CA SER A 179 -11.41 15.28 -20.02
C SER A 179 -12.03 15.34 -18.63
N ALA A 180 -11.22 15.70 -17.64
CA ALA A 180 -11.59 15.92 -16.26
C ALA A 180 -10.78 17.09 -15.70
N TRP A 181 -11.35 17.79 -14.73
CA TRP A 181 -10.58 18.76 -13.96
C TRP A 181 -9.47 18.08 -13.17
N LYS A 182 -8.42 18.86 -12.85
CA LYS A 182 -7.21 18.35 -12.20
C LYS A 182 -7.52 17.63 -10.89
N ILE A 183 -8.43 18.16 -10.07
CA ILE A 183 -8.76 17.60 -8.76
C ILE A 183 -9.48 16.24 -8.88
N GLU A 184 -10.49 16.10 -9.75
CA GLU A 184 -11.14 14.82 -10.02
C GLU A 184 -10.17 13.80 -10.64
N ARG A 185 -9.33 14.23 -11.59
CA ARG A 185 -8.35 13.35 -12.22
C ARG A 185 -7.37 12.76 -11.20
N LEU A 186 -6.94 13.55 -10.22
CA LEU A 186 -6.06 13.09 -9.14
C LEU A 186 -6.80 12.22 -8.11
N ALA A 187 -8.07 12.51 -7.84
CA ALA A 187 -8.88 11.77 -6.88
C ALA A 187 -9.40 10.43 -7.43
N LEU A 188 -9.62 10.32 -8.75
CA LEU A 188 -10.27 9.18 -9.37
C LEU A 188 -9.63 7.81 -9.00
N PRO A 189 -8.30 7.61 -9.06
CA PRO A 189 -7.70 6.32 -8.67
C PRO A 189 -8.00 5.94 -7.22
N SER A 190 -7.89 6.91 -6.30
CA SER A 190 -8.18 6.69 -4.87
C SER A 190 -9.66 6.38 -4.60
N LEU A 191 -10.56 6.94 -5.41
CA LEU A 191 -11.99 6.64 -5.33
C LEU A 191 -12.28 5.23 -5.85
N ILE A 192 -11.70 4.84 -6.99
CA ILE A 192 -11.85 3.48 -7.53
C ILE A 192 -11.34 2.45 -6.51
N ALA A 193 -10.15 2.65 -5.95
CA ALA A 193 -9.59 1.72 -4.96
C ALA A 193 -10.46 1.55 -3.70
N ARG A 194 -11.22 2.59 -3.29
CA ARG A 194 -12.09 2.52 -2.11
C ARG A 194 -13.46 1.92 -2.40
N GLN A 195 -14.01 2.21 -3.57
CA GLN A 195 -15.38 1.83 -3.93
C GLN A 195 -15.45 0.48 -4.65
N ASP A 196 -14.38 0.08 -5.35
CA ASP A 196 -14.27 -1.20 -6.04
C ASP A 196 -13.21 -2.08 -5.37
N SER A 197 -13.67 -3.07 -4.60
CA SER A 197 -12.78 -4.02 -3.92
C SER A 197 -11.99 -4.92 -4.88
N THR A 198 -12.37 -4.96 -6.15
CA THR A 198 -11.67 -5.73 -7.19
C THR A 198 -10.65 -4.89 -7.97
N TYR A 199 -10.54 -3.59 -7.66
CA TYR A 199 -9.64 -2.67 -8.34
C TYR A 199 -8.20 -3.17 -8.33
N MET A 200 -7.62 -3.26 -9.52
CA MET A 200 -6.18 -3.37 -9.72
C MET A 200 -5.67 -2.09 -10.36
N PRO A 201 -4.63 -1.46 -9.79
CA PRO A 201 -3.96 -0.35 -10.47
C PRO A 201 -3.40 -0.77 -11.83
N ASP A 202 -3.32 0.17 -12.77
CA ASP A 202 -2.75 -0.12 -14.08
C ASP A 202 -1.25 -0.39 -13.99
N LEU A 203 -0.59 0.43 -13.19
CA LEU A 203 0.81 0.31 -12.86
C LEU A 203 0.92 0.31 -11.35
N SER A 204 1.62 -0.66 -10.79
CA SER A 204 2.01 -0.65 -9.39
C SER A 204 3.46 -1.11 -9.26
N TRP A 205 4.16 -0.57 -8.27
CA TRP A 205 5.55 -0.87 -8.04
C TRP A 205 5.88 -0.95 -6.56
N ARG A 206 6.92 -1.72 -6.27
CA ARG A 206 7.57 -1.80 -4.98
C ARG A 206 9.08 -1.92 -5.20
N LEU A 207 9.83 -1.06 -4.55
CA LEU A 207 11.27 -1.12 -4.45
C LEU A 207 11.63 -1.20 -2.97
N GLU A 208 12.22 -2.30 -2.53
CA GLU A 208 12.67 -2.48 -1.16
C GLU A 208 14.19 -2.68 -1.15
N ALA A 209 14.89 -1.77 -0.49
CA ALA A 209 16.29 -1.95 -0.12
C ALA A 209 16.35 -2.41 1.34
N SER A 210 17.21 -3.37 1.64
CA SER A 210 17.41 -3.86 3.00
C SER A 210 18.89 -4.06 3.31
N GLY A 211 19.27 -3.81 4.56
CA GLY A 211 20.60 -4.04 5.07
C GLY A 211 20.53 -4.54 6.50
N GLY A 212 21.42 -5.45 6.89
CA GLY A 212 21.31 -6.06 8.20
C GLY A 212 22.34 -7.14 8.47
N TRP A 213 21.99 -8.01 9.41
CA TRP A 213 22.84 -9.11 9.84
C TRP A 213 22.00 -10.38 10.05
N THR A 214 22.59 -11.54 9.76
CA THR A 214 22.01 -12.87 9.93
C THR A 214 22.99 -13.74 10.70
N SER A 215 22.51 -14.51 11.67
CA SER A 215 23.36 -15.43 12.44
C SER A 215 23.78 -16.64 11.63
N ASN A 216 22.99 -16.99 10.61
CA ASN A 216 23.23 -18.11 9.73
C ASN A 216 23.05 -17.71 8.26
N PRO A 217 24.12 -17.25 7.58
CA PRO A 217 24.06 -16.84 6.18
C PRO A 217 23.88 -17.99 5.18
N ARG A 218 23.99 -19.23 5.63
CA ARG A 218 23.73 -20.41 4.79
C ARG A 218 22.23 -20.69 4.69
N MET A 219 21.45 -20.24 5.66
CA MET A 219 19.99 -20.29 5.60
C MET A 219 19.46 -19.54 4.38
N GLY A 220 18.63 -20.22 3.59
CA GLY A 220 17.95 -19.58 2.46
C GLY A 220 18.85 -19.43 1.22
N SER A 221 20.11 -19.87 1.28
CA SER A 221 20.99 -19.97 0.11
C SER A 221 20.42 -20.96 -0.90
N PRO A 222 20.40 -20.67 -2.21
CA PRO A 222 19.94 -21.62 -3.23
C PRO A 222 20.59 -23.02 -3.14
N THR A 223 21.73 -23.13 -2.47
CA THR A 223 22.57 -24.33 -2.44
C THR A 223 22.66 -25.01 -1.06
N ASP A 224 22.03 -24.48 0.01
CA ASP A 224 22.12 -24.96 1.43
C ASP A 224 23.46 -25.65 1.79
N ALA A 225 24.61 -25.01 1.55
CA ALA A 225 25.90 -25.68 1.76
C ALA A 225 26.18 -25.86 3.26
N THR A 226 26.15 -27.10 3.77
CA THR A 226 26.49 -27.41 5.17
C THR A 226 27.50 -28.54 5.27
N SER A 227 28.68 -28.21 5.78
CA SER A 227 29.59 -29.18 6.40
C SER A 227 30.47 -28.56 7.48
N ASP A 228 30.73 -27.25 7.45
CA ASP A 228 31.59 -26.66 8.48
C ASP A 228 30.78 -26.07 9.62
N SER A 229 31.05 -26.61 10.81
CA SER A 229 30.60 -26.23 12.15
C SER A 229 30.96 -24.80 12.58
N SER A 230 31.38 -23.92 11.66
CA SER A 230 31.63 -22.52 11.99
C SER A 230 30.30 -21.75 12.01
N ALA A 231 29.76 -21.60 13.21
CA ALA A 231 28.78 -20.58 13.56
C ALA A 231 29.34 -19.20 13.18
N GLY A 232 29.03 -18.73 11.97
CA GLY A 232 29.53 -17.46 11.45
C GLY A 232 28.38 -16.66 10.87
N GLY A 233 27.99 -15.59 11.56
CA GLY A 233 27.04 -14.63 11.02
C GLY A 233 27.61 -13.85 9.84
N SER A 234 26.74 -13.23 9.06
CA SER A 234 27.13 -12.35 7.96
C SER A 234 26.33 -11.06 8.00
N ALA A 235 26.99 -9.95 7.71
CA ALA A 235 26.27 -8.80 7.18
C ALA A 235 25.60 -9.21 5.86
N LEU A 236 24.43 -8.62 5.59
CA LEU A 236 23.67 -8.86 4.38
C LEU A 236 23.10 -7.57 3.81
N SER A 237 22.81 -7.61 2.52
CA SER A 237 22.07 -6.57 1.82
C SER A 237 21.12 -7.21 0.83
N GLY A 238 19.96 -6.61 0.63
CA GLY A 238 18.96 -7.07 -0.32
C GLY A 238 18.34 -5.91 -1.09
N LEU A 239 18.01 -6.16 -2.35
CA LEU A 239 17.23 -5.26 -3.18
C LEU A 239 16.12 -6.07 -3.85
N ASP A 240 14.86 -5.75 -3.58
CA ASP A 240 13.69 -6.36 -4.22
C ASP A 240 12.95 -5.29 -5.00
N PHE A 241 12.88 -5.48 -6.32
CA PHE A 241 12.09 -4.67 -7.22
C PHE A 241 10.96 -5.51 -7.80
N TRP A 242 9.74 -5.02 -7.66
CA TRP A 242 8.54 -5.61 -8.21
C TRP A 242 7.77 -4.53 -8.96
N LEU A 243 7.36 -4.86 -10.18
CA LEU A 243 6.59 -4.01 -11.07
C LEU A 243 5.46 -4.81 -11.65
N ASN A 244 4.24 -4.28 -11.57
CA ASN A 244 3.07 -4.88 -12.19
C ASN A 244 2.43 -3.86 -13.12
N LEU A 245 2.24 -4.28 -14.36
CA LEU A 245 1.55 -3.57 -15.42
C LEU A 245 0.33 -4.41 -15.80
N SER A 246 -0.84 -3.99 -15.35
CA SER A 246 -2.09 -4.59 -15.75
C SER A 246 -3.00 -3.50 -16.27
N PRO A 247 -2.92 -3.11 -17.54
CA PRO A 247 -3.67 -1.97 -18.03
C PRO A 247 -5.18 -2.25 -18.17
N GLU A 248 -6.06 -1.41 -17.62
CA GLU A 248 -7.51 -1.52 -17.91
C GLU A 248 -7.82 -1.02 -19.32
N THR A 249 -8.03 -1.96 -20.25
CA THR A 249 -8.32 -1.68 -21.66
C THR A 249 -9.83 -1.57 -21.94
N GLY A 250 -10.69 -1.86 -20.95
CA GLY A 250 -12.14 -1.88 -21.13
C GLY A 250 -12.66 -3.04 -21.98
N ILE A 251 -11.80 -4.04 -22.24
CA ILE A 251 -12.12 -5.32 -22.87
C ILE A 251 -12.39 -6.32 -21.72
N VAL A 252 -13.24 -7.33 -21.95
CA VAL A 252 -13.50 -8.41 -20.98
C VAL A 252 -12.22 -9.13 -20.52
N ILE A 253 -11.15 -9.01 -21.32
CA ILE A 253 -9.84 -9.60 -21.10
C ILE A 253 -8.82 -8.47 -20.89
N ARG A 254 -8.10 -8.53 -19.77
CA ARG A 254 -7.08 -7.55 -19.39
C ARG A 254 -5.69 -8.21 -19.36
N PRO A 255 -4.67 -7.66 -20.04
CA PRO A 255 -3.33 -8.19 -19.95
C PRO A 255 -2.74 -7.96 -18.55
N VAL A 256 -1.91 -8.90 -18.10
CA VAL A 256 -1.19 -8.84 -16.83
C VAL A 256 0.28 -9.11 -17.12
N LEU A 257 1.13 -8.15 -16.79
CA LEU A 257 2.57 -8.23 -16.90
C LEU A 257 3.19 -7.94 -15.53
N GLU A 258 3.95 -8.88 -15.00
CA GLU A 258 4.76 -8.68 -13.78
C GLU A 258 6.22 -8.80 -14.15
N PHE A 259 7.04 -7.94 -13.57
CA PHE A 259 8.48 -8.07 -13.57
C PHE A 259 8.98 -8.02 -12.14
N GLN A 260 9.88 -8.95 -11.80
CA GLN A 260 10.50 -8.96 -10.50
C GLN A 260 11.99 -9.21 -10.60
N THR A 261 12.76 -8.44 -9.84
CA THR A 261 14.19 -8.65 -9.64
C THR A 261 14.48 -8.65 -8.15
N ARG A 262 15.11 -9.70 -7.66
CA ARG A 262 15.64 -9.74 -6.30
C ARG A 262 17.14 -9.96 -6.34
N MET A 263 17.87 -9.15 -5.61
CA MET A 263 19.30 -9.29 -5.42
C MET A 263 19.57 -9.47 -3.94
N PHE A 264 20.44 -10.41 -3.59
CA PHE A 264 20.78 -10.70 -2.21
C PHE A 264 22.29 -10.90 -2.11
N TRP A 265 22.92 -10.16 -1.21
CA TRP A 265 24.36 -10.17 -0.99
C TRP A 265 24.69 -10.59 0.44
N LEU A 266 25.67 -11.47 0.54
CA LEU A 266 26.33 -11.85 1.78
C LEU A 266 27.78 -11.36 1.73
N PHE A 267 28.28 -10.86 2.86
CA PHE A 267 29.60 -10.23 2.92
C PHE A 267 30.66 -11.07 3.63
N ALA A 268 30.28 -12.10 4.41
CA ALA A 268 31.22 -13.03 4.99
C ALA A 268 31.96 -13.83 3.90
N LYS A 269 33.28 -14.00 4.04
CA LYS A 269 34.14 -14.60 2.99
C LYS A 269 33.66 -15.99 2.55
N ASP A 270 33.24 -16.82 3.50
CA ASP A 270 32.89 -18.22 3.26
C ASP A 270 31.50 -18.39 2.64
N THR A 271 30.64 -17.37 2.71
CA THR A 271 29.26 -17.40 2.22
C THR A 271 28.97 -16.35 1.15
N ARG A 272 29.94 -15.50 0.82
CA ARG A 272 29.81 -14.48 -0.25
C ARG A 272 29.36 -15.10 -1.57
N LYS A 273 29.87 -16.29 -1.91
CA LYS A 273 29.49 -17.03 -3.14
C LYS A 273 28.02 -17.45 -3.19
N LEU A 274 27.33 -17.47 -2.05
CA LEU A 274 25.89 -17.78 -1.95
C LEU A 274 25.00 -16.56 -2.27
N SER A 275 25.60 -15.39 -2.53
CA SER A 275 24.89 -14.22 -3.07
C SER A 275 24.25 -14.56 -4.41
N TYR A 276 23.03 -14.09 -4.63
CA TYR A 276 22.26 -14.44 -5.83
C TYR A 276 21.49 -13.27 -6.40
N VAL A 277 21.17 -13.39 -7.68
CA VAL A 277 20.20 -12.56 -8.38
C VAL A 277 19.09 -13.46 -8.88
N GLN A 278 17.85 -13.14 -8.53
CA GLN A 278 16.66 -13.80 -9.02
C GLN A 278 15.91 -12.84 -9.95
N LEU A 279 15.66 -13.28 -11.17
CA LEU A 279 14.79 -12.62 -12.14
C LEU A 279 13.51 -13.43 -12.26
N GLY A 280 12.37 -12.75 -12.26
CA GLY A 280 11.07 -13.36 -12.46
C GLY A 280 10.20 -12.49 -13.34
N GLY A 281 9.28 -13.11 -14.06
CA GLY A 281 8.25 -12.39 -14.79
C GLY A 281 6.92 -13.15 -14.75
N LYS A 282 5.82 -12.45 -14.99
CA LYS A 282 4.49 -13.03 -15.22
C LYS A 282 3.95 -12.42 -16.50
N VAL A 283 3.46 -13.25 -17.42
CA VAL A 283 2.74 -12.79 -18.61
C VAL A 283 1.43 -13.55 -18.65
N GLY A 284 0.31 -12.84 -18.59
CA GLY A 284 -0.99 -13.47 -18.49
C GLY A 284 -2.14 -12.61 -18.95
N LEU A 285 -3.32 -13.20 -18.86
CA LEU A 285 -4.60 -12.60 -19.16
C LEU A 285 -5.51 -12.78 -17.97
N GLN A 286 -6.12 -11.69 -17.54
CA GLN A 286 -7.23 -11.68 -16.61
C GLN A 286 -8.54 -11.70 -17.40
N VAL A 287 -9.46 -12.57 -17.04
CA VAL A 287 -10.81 -12.67 -17.59
C VAL A 287 -11.80 -12.29 -16.50
N TRP A 288 -12.82 -11.52 -16.89
CA TRP A 288 -13.85 -10.94 -16.02
C TRP A 288 -13.30 -9.81 -15.13
N ALA A 289 -13.97 -8.67 -15.20
CA ALA A 289 -13.61 -7.46 -14.45
C ALA A 289 -14.15 -7.48 -13.01
N SER A 290 -14.99 -8.47 -12.66
CA SER A 290 -15.63 -8.64 -11.36
C SER A 290 -15.50 -10.09 -10.85
N SER A 291 -15.93 -10.34 -9.62
CA SER A 291 -15.89 -11.67 -9.00
C SER A 291 -16.92 -12.63 -9.64
N PRO A 292 -16.55 -13.88 -10.00
CA PRO A 292 -15.22 -14.46 -9.85
C PRO A 292 -14.25 -13.98 -10.94
N ARG A 293 -13.04 -13.62 -10.52
CA ARG A 293 -11.97 -13.18 -11.44
C ARG A 293 -11.02 -14.34 -11.70
N ILE A 294 -10.67 -14.56 -12.97
CA ILE A 294 -9.70 -15.59 -13.35
C ILE A 294 -8.47 -14.93 -13.97
N ILE A 295 -7.27 -15.32 -13.52
CA ILE A 295 -6.01 -14.94 -14.16
C ILE A 295 -5.30 -16.20 -14.60
N LEU A 296 -5.08 -16.33 -15.92
CA LEU A 296 -4.23 -17.37 -16.50
C LEU A 296 -2.91 -16.74 -16.91
N SER A 297 -1.80 -17.29 -16.46
CA SER A 297 -0.49 -16.71 -16.72
C SER A 297 0.62 -17.73 -16.87
N TYR A 298 1.67 -17.31 -17.55
CA TYR A 298 2.94 -18.00 -17.64
C TYR A 298 4.00 -17.23 -16.85
N ARG A 299 4.76 -17.94 -16.02
CA ARG A 299 5.75 -17.39 -15.10
C ARG A 299 7.14 -18.01 -15.36
N PRO A 300 8.04 -17.31 -16.06
CA PRO A 300 9.45 -17.65 -16.07
C PRO A 300 10.15 -17.15 -14.79
N ASP A 301 11.09 -17.94 -14.27
CA ASP A 301 12.00 -17.49 -13.22
C ASP A 301 13.42 -18.00 -13.44
N LEU A 302 14.43 -17.20 -13.06
CA LEU A 302 15.83 -17.50 -13.24
C LEU A 302 16.60 -17.09 -11.97
N VAL A 303 17.39 -18.00 -11.44
CA VAL A 303 18.32 -17.73 -10.33
C VAL A 303 19.74 -17.79 -10.87
N ILE A 304 20.50 -16.73 -10.63
CA ILE A 304 21.89 -16.55 -11.05
C ILE A 304 22.75 -16.43 -9.81
N MET A 305 23.88 -17.14 -9.77
CA MET A 305 24.95 -16.94 -8.80
C MET A 305 26.08 -16.14 -9.44
N PRO A 306 26.22 -14.84 -9.14
CA PRO A 306 27.18 -13.96 -9.82
C PRO A 306 28.65 -14.35 -9.58
N LEU A 307 28.94 -14.94 -8.41
CA LEU A 307 30.30 -15.30 -7.99
C LEU A 307 30.65 -16.76 -8.29
N GLY A 308 29.81 -17.45 -9.06
CA GLY A 308 30.01 -18.84 -9.45
C GLY A 308 29.38 -19.83 -8.49
N PHE A 309 29.56 -21.11 -8.80
CA PHE A 309 29.00 -22.21 -8.03
C PHE A 309 29.99 -23.36 -7.95
N ARG A 310 30.27 -23.85 -6.73
CA ARG A 310 31.29 -24.86 -6.47
C ARG A 310 32.62 -24.47 -7.11
N ASN A 311 33.08 -25.27 -8.08
CA ASN A 311 34.34 -25.10 -8.80
C ASN A 311 34.18 -24.30 -10.11
N GLU A 312 32.97 -23.88 -10.47
CA GLU A 312 32.70 -23.06 -11.66
C GLU A 312 32.81 -21.58 -11.31
N ALA A 313 33.60 -20.82 -12.08
CA ALA A 313 33.65 -19.37 -11.98
C ALA A 313 32.33 -18.75 -12.47
N GLY A 314 31.90 -17.66 -11.83
CA GLY A 314 30.65 -16.97 -12.16
C GLY A 314 30.75 -16.03 -13.36
N PRO A 315 29.61 -15.54 -13.87
CA PRO A 315 28.24 -15.82 -13.39
C PRO A 315 27.70 -17.17 -13.90
N VAL A 316 26.90 -17.86 -13.08
CA VAL A 316 26.26 -19.14 -13.48
C VAL A 316 24.75 -19.10 -13.24
N SER A 317 23.98 -19.68 -14.17
CA SER A 317 22.55 -19.93 -13.97
C SER A 317 22.37 -21.16 -13.08
N PHE A 318 21.82 -20.96 -11.88
CA PHE A 318 21.59 -22.04 -10.93
C PHE A 318 20.30 -22.80 -11.20
N SER A 319 19.21 -22.07 -11.47
CA SER A 319 17.94 -22.69 -11.81
C SER A 319 17.13 -21.81 -12.74
N ALA A 320 16.43 -22.42 -13.70
CA ALA A 320 15.44 -21.79 -14.54
C ALA A 320 14.10 -22.53 -14.40
N GLY A 321 13.04 -21.80 -14.07
CA GLY A 321 11.68 -22.33 -13.94
C GLY A 321 10.75 -21.79 -15.03
N HIS A 322 9.85 -22.65 -15.47
CA HIS A 322 8.82 -22.36 -16.46
C HIS A 322 7.50 -22.92 -15.93
N ARG A 323 6.58 -22.05 -15.52
CA ARG A 323 5.35 -22.46 -14.83
C ARG A 323 4.12 -21.80 -15.44
N GLY A 324 3.05 -22.58 -15.63
CA GLY A 324 1.72 -22.06 -15.83
C GLY A 324 1.04 -21.86 -14.48
N GLU A 325 0.37 -20.73 -14.29
CA GLU A 325 -0.36 -20.37 -13.09
C GLU A 325 -1.81 -20.00 -13.45
N LEU A 326 -2.76 -20.55 -12.68
CA LEU A 326 -4.17 -20.23 -12.71
C LEU A 326 -4.58 -19.69 -11.34
N GLU A 327 -5.08 -18.46 -11.32
CA GLU A 327 -5.65 -17.80 -10.14
C GLU A 327 -7.16 -17.66 -10.34
N ILE A 328 -7.92 -18.07 -9.32
CA ILE A 328 -9.38 -17.94 -9.30
C ILE A 328 -9.75 -17.23 -8.01
N GLU A 329 -10.16 -15.98 -8.13
CA GLU A 329 -10.74 -15.23 -7.02
C GLU A 329 -12.20 -15.61 -6.87
N ILE A 330 -12.48 -16.48 -5.90
CA ILE A 330 -13.80 -17.05 -5.65
C ILE A 330 -14.70 -15.99 -5.00
N SER A 331 -14.13 -15.21 -4.09
CA SER A 331 -14.79 -14.08 -3.43
C SER A 331 -13.75 -13.06 -3.00
N ARG A 332 -14.20 -11.89 -2.51
CA ARG A 332 -13.33 -10.85 -1.93
C ARG A 332 -12.44 -11.33 -0.76
N TRP A 333 -12.72 -12.51 -0.20
CA TRP A 333 -12.01 -13.07 0.96
C TRP A 333 -11.17 -14.30 0.64
N VAL A 334 -11.36 -14.94 -0.52
CA VAL A 334 -10.77 -16.24 -0.82
C VAL A 334 -10.36 -16.33 -2.29
N THR A 335 -9.11 -16.71 -2.51
CA THR A 335 -8.51 -16.96 -3.82
C THR A 335 -7.90 -18.36 -3.84
N ALA A 336 -8.16 -19.09 -4.92
CA ALA A 336 -7.52 -20.36 -5.22
C ALA A 336 -6.41 -20.16 -6.26
N PHE A 337 -5.31 -20.88 -6.09
CA PHE A 337 -4.14 -20.85 -6.95
C PHE A 337 -3.81 -22.27 -7.37
N PHE A 338 -3.55 -22.47 -8.65
CA PHE A 338 -3.02 -23.69 -9.19
C PHE A 338 -1.77 -23.39 -10.00
N GLY A 339 -0.70 -24.11 -9.73
CA GLY A 339 0.57 -23.98 -10.43
C GLY A 339 1.03 -25.33 -10.95
N ALA A 340 1.52 -25.34 -12.19
CA ALA A 340 2.19 -26.50 -12.75
C ALA A 340 3.32 -26.07 -13.69
N GLY A 341 4.48 -26.73 -13.62
CA GLY A 341 5.63 -26.31 -14.40
C GLY A 341 6.82 -27.26 -14.34
N ARG A 342 7.91 -26.82 -14.94
CA ARG A 342 9.20 -27.52 -14.90
C ARG A 342 10.29 -26.56 -14.45
N ARG A 343 11.13 -27.04 -13.55
CA ARG A 343 12.31 -26.34 -13.05
C ARG A 343 13.57 -27.12 -13.40
N ILE A 344 14.46 -26.46 -14.11
CA ILE A 344 15.75 -26.97 -14.55
C ILE A 344 16.80 -26.41 -13.61
N PHE A 345 17.55 -27.29 -12.95
CA PHE A 345 18.66 -26.91 -12.08
C PHE A 345 19.98 -27.18 -12.77
N ARG A 346 21.01 -26.40 -12.41
CA ARG A 346 22.40 -26.65 -12.78
C ARG A 346 22.82 -28.06 -12.35
N GLU A 347 22.40 -28.47 -11.15
CA GLU A 347 22.46 -29.85 -10.70
C GLU A 347 21.31 -30.67 -11.32
N LEU A 348 21.60 -31.32 -12.45
CA LEU A 348 20.61 -32.06 -13.23
C LEU A 348 19.76 -33.07 -12.45
N PRO A 349 20.27 -33.80 -11.43
CA PRO A 349 19.44 -34.69 -10.60
C PRO A 349 18.23 -34.01 -9.94
N ARG A 350 18.32 -32.70 -9.67
CA ARG A 350 17.26 -31.90 -9.04
C ARG A 350 16.19 -31.40 -10.00
N THR A 351 16.48 -31.42 -11.29
CA THR A 351 15.53 -30.97 -12.33
C THR A 351 14.21 -31.69 -12.16
N ARG A 352 13.11 -30.96 -12.04
CA ARG A 352 11.83 -31.50 -11.58
C ARG A 352 10.62 -30.87 -12.24
N THR A 353 9.54 -31.63 -12.28
CA THR A 353 8.20 -31.13 -12.55
C THR A 353 7.56 -30.71 -11.23
N GLU A 354 6.97 -29.53 -11.19
CA GLU A 354 6.37 -28.92 -10.01
C GLU A 354 4.87 -28.81 -10.21
N VAL A 355 4.08 -29.28 -9.23
CA VAL A 355 2.63 -29.08 -9.16
C VAL A 355 2.27 -28.61 -7.77
N ASP A 356 1.40 -27.61 -7.68
CA ASP A 356 0.95 -27.04 -6.44
C ASP A 356 -0.50 -26.55 -6.54
N LEU A 357 -1.16 -26.58 -5.38
CA LEU A 357 -2.51 -26.09 -5.18
C LEU A 357 -2.50 -25.27 -3.88
N ALA A 358 -3.01 -24.05 -3.94
CA ALA A 358 -3.09 -23.19 -2.77
C ALA A 358 -4.44 -22.51 -2.64
N LEU A 359 -4.78 -22.18 -1.40
CA LEU A 359 -5.90 -21.35 -1.02
C LEU A 359 -5.38 -20.23 -0.12
N GLY A 360 -5.86 -19.03 -0.31
CA GLY A 360 -5.57 -17.96 0.63
C GLY A 360 -6.58 -16.85 0.58
N GLY A 361 -6.45 -15.91 1.49
CA GLY A 361 -7.52 -14.97 1.74
C GLY A 361 -7.19 -13.89 2.74
N HIS A 362 -8.18 -13.04 2.96
CA HIS A 362 -8.13 -11.93 3.89
C HIS A 362 -9.24 -12.10 4.94
N VAL A 363 -8.94 -11.79 6.20
CA VAL A 363 -9.88 -11.77 7.31
C VAL A 363 -9.78 -10.40 7.99
N PRO A 364 -10.84 -9.58 7.99
CA PRO A 364 -10.81 -8.27 8.62
C PRO A 364 -10.82 -8.43 10.14
N LEU A 365 -9.85 -7.83 10.83
CA LEU A 365 -9.73 -7.84 12.29
C LEU A 365 -10.27 -6.52 12.88
N GLY A 366 -11.42 -6.06 12.38
CA GLY A 366 -12.04 -4.80 12.81
C GLY A 366 -11.15 -3.59 12.56
N LYS A 367 -10.97 -2.74 13.59
CA LYS A 367 -10.12 -1.53 13.51
C LYS A 367 -8.62 -1.82 13.61
N ILE A 368 -8.26 -3.05 13.99
CA ILE A 368 -6.89 -3.43 14.35
C ILE A 368 -6.05 -3.67 13.10
N GLY A 369 -6.66 -4.22 12.04
CA GLY A 369 -5.96 -4.54 10.80
C GLY A 369 -6.68 -5.60 9.97
N ASN A 370 -5.95 -6.17 9.02
CA ASN A 370 -6.36 -7.34 8.25
C ASN A 370 -5.37 -8.48 8.49
N LEU A 371 -5.88 -9.70 8.61
CA LEU A 371 -5.08 -10.92 8.56
C LEU A 371 -5.12 -11.45 7.12
N VAL A 372 -3.96 -11.66 6.54
CA VAL A 372 -3.77 -12.37 5.28
C VAL A 372 -3.26 -13.76 5.61
N TRP A 373 -3.87 -14.78 5.02
CA TRP A 373 -3.48 -16.17 5.19
C TRP A 373 -3.35 -16.87 3.85
N ALA A 374 -2.46 -17.85 3.76
CA ALA A 374 -2.30 -18.67 2.58
C ALA A 374 -1.81 -20.07 2.96
N GLY A 375 -2.53 -21.10 2.53
CA GLY A 375 -2.13 -22.50 2.66
C GLY A 375 -1.88 -23.11 1.30
N ALA A 376 -0.79 -23.86 1.14
CA ALA A 376 -0.42 -24.52 -0.11
C ALA A 376 -0.05 -25.97 0.12
N GLY A 377 -0.43 -26.84 -0.82
CA GLY A 377 0.08 -28.19 -0.97
C GLY A 377 0.89 -28.30 -2.26
N ARG A 378 1.95 -29.11 -2.24
CA ARG A 378 2.87 -29.30 -3.37
C ARG A 378 3.28 -30.75 -3.54
N VAL A 379 3.46 -31.13 -4.80
CA VAL A 379 4.04 -32.42 -5.19
C VAL A 379 5.02 -32.18 -6.33
N TYR A 380 6.30 -32.48 -6.09
CA TYR A 380 7.36 -32.33 -7.07
C TYR A 380 7.97 -33.68 -7.42
N ARG A 381 8.17 -33.90 -8.72
CA ARG A 381 8.80 -35.13 -9.24
C ARG A 381 10.10 -34.77 -9.92
N ALA A 382 11.21 -35.19 -9.31
CA ALA A 382 12.55 -34.87 -9.78
C ALA A 382 13.11 -35.94 -10.72
N ARG A 383 14.20 -35.60 -11.41
CA ARG A 383 14.93 -36.52 -12.29
C ARG A 383 15.55 -37.66 -11.50
N HIS A 384 16.07 -37.37 -10.31
CA HIS A 384 16.53 -38.38 -9.36
C HIS A 384 15.51 -38.54 -8.22
N PRO A 385 15.02 -39.77 -7.93
CA PRO A 385 13.95 -40.00 -6.96
C PRO A 385 14.18 -39.40 -5.58
N ALA A 386 15.42 -39.38 -5.12
CA ALA A 386 15.80 -38.77 -3.83
C ALA A 386 15.34 -37.32 -3.64
N TYR A 387 15.03 -36.59 -4.71
CA TYR A 387 14.52 -35.21 -4.67
C TYR A 387 13.01 -35.08 -4.94
N ASN A 388 12.29 -36.20 -5.03
CA ASN A 388 10.82 -36.18 -4.99
C ASN A 388 10.38 -35.53 -3.69
N LEU A 389 9.38 -34.65 -3.76
CA LEU A 389 8.91 -33.89 -2.61
C LEU A 389 7.39 -33.91 -2.56
N HIS A 390 6.86 -34.23 -1.38
CA HIS A 390 5.50 -33.91 -0.99
C HIS A 390 5.57 -32.91 0.14
N GLY A 391 4.83 -31.81 0.04
CA GLY A 391 4.92 -30.78 1.07
C GLY A 391 3.65 -29.96 1.21
N ALA A 392 3.57 -29.28 2.33
CA ALA A 392 2.52 -28.31 2.59
C ALA A 392 3.09 -27.13 3.39
N SER A 393 2.50 -25.96 3.19
CA SER A 393 2.84 -24.77 3.97
C SER A 393 1.62 -23.93 4.32
N LEU A 394 1.77 -23.15 5.39
CA LEU A 394 0.83 -22.16 5.87
C LEU A 394 1.59 -20.88 6.17
N ALA A 395 1.20 -19.78 5.55
CA ALA A 395 1.72 -18.45 5.79
C ALA A 395 0.61 -17.54 6.33
N LEU A 396 0.95 -16.73 7.33
CA LEU A 396 0.08 -15.78 8.01
C LEU A 396 0.78 -14.44 8.07
N SER A 397 0.05 -13.35 7.83
CA SER A 397 0.59 -12.00 7.95
C SER A 397 -0.49 -11.03 8.38
N THR A 398 -0.19 -10.19 9.36
CA THR A 398 -1.12 -9.19 9.86
C THR A 398 -0.42 -7.84 10.02
N GLN A 399 -1.17 -6.77 9.75
CA GLN A 399 -0.69 -5.41 9.83
C GLN A 399 -1.53 -4.61 10.81
N PHE A 400 -0.87 -4.02 11.79
CA PHE A 400 -1.45 -3.21 12.85
C PHE A 400 -1.19 -1.74 12.58
N ARG A 401 -2.26 -0.94 12.57
CA ARG A 401 -2.14 0.52 12.50
C ARG A 401 -1.85 1.08 13.89
N LEU A 402 -0.70 1.72 14.04
CA LEU A 402 -0.29 2.39 15.28
C LEU A 402 -0.56 3.91 15.19
N PRO A 403 -0.62 4.63 16.32
CA PRO A 403 -0.81 6.08 16.32
C PRO A 403 0.20 6.83 15.45
N LYS A 404 -0.19 8.01 14.94
CA LYS A 404 0.66 8.88 14.11
C LYS A 404 1.14 8.26 12.78
N GLY A 405 0.44 7.22 12.29
CA GLY A 405 0.71 6.62 10.97
C GLY A 405 1.78 5.52 10.97
N PHE A 406 2.36 5.19 12.13
CA PHE A 406 3.26 4.05 12.28
C PHE A 406 2.52 2.74 12.01
N LEU A 407 3.25 1.72 11.55
CA LEU A 407 2.69 0.39 11.33
C LEU A 407 3.55 -0.65 12.05
N ALA A 408 2.90 -1.68 12.57
CA ALA A 408 3.57 -2.92 12.94
C ALA A 408 3.06 -4.04 12.04
N LYS A 409 3.93 -4.94 11.64
CA LYS A 409 3.62 -6.15 10.87
C LYS A 409 4.07 -7.36 11.69
N ALA A 410 3.26 -8.39 11.73
CA ALA A 410 3.66 -9.69 12.24
C ALA A 410 3.38 -10.74 11.17
N SER A 411 4.43 -11.48 10.78
CA SER A 411 4.30 -12.61 9.87
C SER A 411 4.74 -13.91 10.53
N ALA A 412 4.08 -15.01 10.17
CA ALA A 412 4.48 -16.36 10.56
C ALA A 412 4.35 -17.30 9.37
N SER A 413 5.28 -18.23 9.20
CA SER A 413 5.12 -19.33 8.24
C SER A 413 5.53 -20.67 8.83
N PHE A 414 4.83 -21.71 8.39
CA PHE A 414 5.03 -23.09 8.77
C PHE A 414 5.08 -23.92 7.50
N SER A 415 6.05 -24.83 7.37
CA SER A 415 6.06 -25.78 6.28
C SER A 415 6.56 -27.15 6.70
N ALA A 416 5.94 -28.17 6.14
CA ALA A 416 6.30 -29.56 6.31
C ALA A 416 6.62 -30.17 4.94
N ASP A 417 7.83 -30.66 4.77
CA ASP A 417 8.34 -31.22 3.53
C ASP A 417 8.83 -32.66 3.76
N TRP A 418 8.41 -33.57 2.90
CA TRP A 418 8.77 -34.99 2.95
C TRP A 418 9.35 -35.46 1.63
N TYR A 419 10.56 -36.01 1.70
CA TYR A 419 11.29 -36.58 0.59
C TYR A 419 11.29 -38.12 0.69
N PRO A 420 10.29 -38.83 0.14
CA PRO A 420 10.07 -40.25 0.42
C PRO A 420 11.25 -41.15 0.03
N ASP A 421 11.88 -40.86 -1.12
CA ASP A 421 12.91 -41.72 -1.71
C ASP A 421 14.34 -41.24 -1.39
N SER A 422 14.49 -40.41 -0.35
CA SER A 422 15.75 -39.76 0.00
C SER A 422 16.63 -40.54 0.97
N ALA A 423 16.13 -41.64 1.54
CA ALA A 423 16.92 -42.52 2.40
C ALA A 423 18.13 -43.08 1.64
N GLY A 424 19.31 -43.03 2.25
CA GLY A 424 20.49 -43.68 1.68
C GLY A 424 20.28 -45.19 1.52
N PHE A 425 20.64 -45.74 0.35
CA PHE A 425 20.61 -47.19 0.10
C PHE A 425 21.90 -47.62 -0.60
N GLY A 426 22.48 -48.75 -0.19
CA GLY A 426 23.66 -49.34 -0.86
C GLY A 426 24.96 -48.55 -0.72
N GLY A 427 25.14 -47.79 0.36
CA GLY A 427 26.38 -47.04 0.65
C GLY A 427 26.49 -45.65 -0.01
N ILE A 428 25.44 -45.22 -0.73
CA ILE A 428 25.33 -43.85 -1.25
C ILE A 428 24.27 -43.11 -0.43
N ASP A 429 24.71 -42.13 0.34
CA ASP A 429 23.85 -41.29 1.17
C ASP A 429 23.86 -39.85 0.64
N ILE A 430 22.84 -39.51 -0.15
CA ILE A 430 22.74 -38.23 -0.86
C ILE A 430 22.53 -37.06 0.11
N PHE A 431 21.85 -37.31 1.24
CA PHE A 431 21.46 -36.28 2.21
C PHE A 431 22.17 -36.41 3.57
N GLY A 432 23.00 -37.44 3.77
CA GLY A 432 23.62 -37.74 5.05
C GLY A 432 22.62 -38.33 6.08
N SER A 433 21.57 -39.02 5.64
CA SER A 433 20.63 -39.73 6.51
C SER A 433 20.27 -41.12 5.98
N ALA A 434 20.31 -42.11 6.87
CA ALA A 434 19.78 -43.46 6.63
C ALA A 434 18.25 -43.51 6.56
N THR A 435 17.57 -42.43 6.96
CA THR A 435 16.10 -42.33 6.94
C THR A 435 15.66 -41.30 5.91
N ALA A 436 14.43 -41.45 5.39
CA ALA A 436 13.87 -40.48 4.48
C ALA A 436 13.80 -39.09 5.14
N ARG A 437 14.33 -38.09 4.44
CA ARG A 437 14.37 -36.69 4.86
C ARG A 437 12.97 -36.14 5.06
N ARG A 438 12.77 -35.53 6.22
CA ARG A 438 11.59 -34.76 6.60
C ARG A 438 12.05 -33.45 7.20
N ASP A 439 11.50 -32.34 6.71
CA ASP A 439 11.79 -31.02 7.21
C ASP A 439 10.54 -30.36 7.76
N LEU A 440 10.66 -29.76 8.94
CA LEU A 440 9.69 -28.86 9.52
C LEU A 440 10.34 -27.49 9.68
N LEU A 441 9.86 -26.51 8.93
CA LEU A 441 10.35 -25.14 8.99
C LEU A 441 9.29 -24.25 9.65
N PHE A 442 9.72 -23.48 10.63
CA PHE A 442 8.92 -22.45 11.26
C PHE A 442 9.64 -21.11 11.19
N ARG A 443 8.87 -20.05 10.91
CA ARG A 443 9.39 -18.68 10.81
C ARG A 443 8.43 -17.71 11.46
N VAL A 444 8.96 -16.72 12.16
CA VAL A 444 8.21 -15.57 12.68
C VAL A 444 9.01 -14.30 12.50
N GLY A 445 8.32 -13.25 12.07
CA GLY A 445 8.94 -11.99 11.73
C GLY A 445 8.09 -10.78 12.14
N PRO A 446 8.33 -10.17 13.32
CA PRO A 446 7.82 -8.84 13.60
C PRO A 446 8.61 -7.77 12.84
N ALA A 447 7.91 -6.76 12.33
CA ALA A 447 8.52 -5.57 11.75
C ALA A 447 7.75 -4.31 12.12
N PHE A 448 8.47 -3.19 12.28
CA PHE A 448 7.90 -1.88 12.56
C PHE A 448 8.26 -0.93 11.43
N PHE A 449 7.32 -0.10 10.98
CA PHE A 449 7.51 0.84 9.90
C PHE A 449 7.13 2.25 10.31
N SER A 450 7.88 3.22 9.79
CA SER A 450 7.59 4.64 9.89
C SER A 450 6.23 4.99 9.25
N PRO A 451 5.69 6.18 9.54
CA PRO A 451 4.64 6.78 8.74
C PRO A 451 5.03 6.85 7.26
N ASP A 452 4.02 6.87 6.40
CA ASP A 452 4.23 7.00 4.96
C ASP A 452 4.74 8.40 4.60
N LEU A 453 5.87 8.46 3.91
CA LEU A 453 6.50 9.70 3.43
C LEU A 453 6.42 9.72 1.90
N LYS A 454 5.21 9.97 1.37
CA LYS A 454 4.94 9.99 -0.09
C LYS A 454 5.28 8.65 -0.77
N GLY A 455 4.81 7.55 -0.20
CA GLY A 455 5.07 6.20 -0.68
C GLY A 455 6.36 5.58 -0.14
N VAL A 456 7.14 6.28 0.69
CA VAL A 456 8.38 5.76 1.30
C VAL A 456 8.16 5.44 2.77
N ARG A 457 8.55 4.23 3.19
CA ARG A 457 8.56 3.80 4.59
C ARG A 457 9.91 3.22 4.97
N ILE A 458 10.36 3.55 6.18
CA ILE A 458 11.56 2.97 6.80
C ILE A 458 11.09 1.93 7.81
N GLY A 459 11.60 0.71 7.69
CA GLY A 459 11.23 -0.42 8.53
C GLY A 459 12.39 -1.00 9.31
N LEU A 460 12.12 -1.49 10.51
CA LEU A 460 13.03 -2.37 11.27
C LEU A 460 12.33 -3.72 11.43
N GLY A 461 12.92 -4.76 10.89
CA GLY A 461 12.42 -6.13 10.97
C GLY A 461 13.36 -7.03 11.74
N TYR A 462 12.78 -7.97 12.47
CA TYR A 462 13.47 -9.12 13.03
C TYR A 462 12.80 -10.38 12.49
N ASP A 463 13.57 -11.32 11.96
CA ASP A 463 13.08 -12.61 11.47
C ASP A 463 13.80 -13.72 12.24
N TYR A 464 13.03 -14.60 12.87
CA TYR A 464 13.51 -15.85 13.45
C TYR A 464 13.05 -17.00 12.57
N SER A 465 13.95 -17.92 12.24
CA SER A 465 13.66 -19.08 11.40
C SER A 465 14.35 -20.32 11.96
N ASN A 466 13.60 -21.41 12.11
CA ASN A 466 14.11 -22.68 12.60
C ASN A 466 13.65 -23.82 11.71
N ARG A 467 14.58 -24.66 11.26
CA ARG A 467 14.29 -25.87 10.50
C ARG A 467 14.75 -27.09 11.28
N LEU A 468 13.79 -27.95 11.62
CA LEU A 468 14.05 -29.29 12.11
C LEU A 468 14.13 -30.23 10.91
N SER A 469 15.17 -31.06 10.82
CA SER A 469 15.32 -32.03 9.74
C SER A 469 15.81 -33.38 10.25
N THR A 470 15.32 -34.48 9.65
CA THR A 470 15.87 -35.83 9.88
C THR A 470 17.24 -36.04 9.19
N ALA A 471 17.65 -35.11 8.33
CA ALA A 471 19.01 -35.03 7.80
C ALA A 471 19.71 -33.83 8.46
N GLN A 472 20.64 -34.10 9.39
CA GLN A 472 21.23 -33.06 10.27
C GLN A 472 21.85 -31.89 9.50
N ASN A 473 22.38 -32.14 8.32
CA ASN A 473 22.94 -31.12 7.43
C ASN A 473 21.92 -30.04 7.02
N TYR A 474 20.62 -30.31 7.10
CA TYR A 474 19.57 -29.35 6.73
C TYR A 474 18.92 -28.67 7.92
N ALA A 475 19.21 -29.11 9.15
CA ALA A 475 18.71 -28.45 10.33
C ALA A 475 19.42 -27.10 10.52
N PHE A 476 18.67 -26.05 10.83
CA PHE A 476 19.27 -24.75 11.12
C PHE A 476 18.43 -23.92 12.08
N ASP A 477 19.08 -22.91 12.61
CA ASP A 477 18.50 -21.79 13.33
C ASP A 477 19.10 -20.48 12.80
N ASP A 478 18.26 -19.47 12.58
CA ASP A 478 18.68 -18.14 12.13
C ASP A 478 17.91 -17.03 12.84
N HIS A 479 18.68 -16.01 13.22
CA HIS A 479 18.23 -14.74 13.73
C HIS A 479 18.69 -13.65 12.79
N ARG A 480 17.75 -12.90 12.24
CA ARG A 480 18.04 -11.84 11.27
C ARG A 480 17.43 -10.53 11.71
N ILE A 481 18.23 -9.47 11.69
CA ILE A 481 17.77 -8.09 11.92
C ILE A 481 18.02 -7.31 10.63
N THR A 482 17.00 -6.61 10.14
CA THR A 482 17.08 -5.83 8.90
C THR A 482 16.49 -4.44 9.07
N LEU A 483 17.24 -3.45 8.62
CA LEU A 483 16.71 -2.13 8.28
C LEU A 483 16.22 -2.19 6.83
N LYS A 484 14.99 -1.73 6.58
CA LYS A 484 14.32 -1.76 5.29
C LYS A 484 13.94 -0.35 4.87
N VAL A 485 14.09 -0.03 3.59
CA VAL A 485 13.53 1.17 2.97
C VAL A 485 12.65 0.69 1.83
N ALA A 486 11.34 0.86 1.98
CA ALA A 486 10.35 0.45 0.99
C ALA A 486 9.77 1.69 0.32
N TRP A 487 9.86 1.75 -1.01
CA TRP A 487 9.16 2.71 -1.84
C TRP A 487 8.10 1.99 -2.66
N THR A 488 6.84 2.36 -2.44
CA THR A 488 5.70 1.76 -3.10
C THR A 488 4.82 2.84 -3.71
N GLY A 489 4.16 2.49 -4.80
CA GLY A 489 3.16 3.35 -5.38
C GLY A 489 2.37 2.65 -6.45
N ASP A 490 1.33 3.35 -6.88
CA ASP A 490 0.49 2.95 -7.98
C ASP A 490 0.16 4.16 -8.85
N LYS A 491 -0.21 3.87 -10.09
CA LYS A 491 -0.56 4.90 -11.06
C LYS A 491 -1.58 4.35 -12.03
N MET A 492 -2.63 5.14 -12.24
CA MET A 492 -3.50 4.99 -13.39
C MET A 492 -2.78 5.52 -14.64
N LEU A 493 -2.54 4.65 -15.61
CA LEU A 493 -1.84 4.94 -16.86
C LEU A 493 -2.75 5.66 -17.86
N TRP A 494 -4.02 5.28 -17.90
CA TRP A 494 -5.00 5.90 -18.76
C TRP A 494 -6.21 6.37 -17.99
N GLY A 495 -6.61 7.60 -18.28
CA GLY A 495 -7.79 8.23 -17.73
C GLY A 495 -8.10 9.48 -18.54
N PRO A 496 -9.06 10.29 -18.08
CA PRO A 496 -9.45 11.49 -18.79
C PRO A 496 -8.28 12.46 -18.96
N GLY A 497 -8.24 13.15 -20.11
CA GLY A 497 -7.34 14.29 -20.36
C GLY A 497 -7.53 15.39 -19.32
N LEU A 498 -6.56 16.29 -19.18
CA LEU A 498 -6.78 17.49 -18.36
C LEU A 498 -7.73 18.40 -19.13
N ALA A 499 -8.76 18.90 -18.45
CA ALA A 499 -9.64 19.93 -18.99
C ALA A 499 -8.90 21.27 -19.10
N ASP A 500 -9.16 22.03 -20.17
CA ASP A 500 -8.62 23.37 -20.36
C ASP A 500 -9.32 24.41 -19.47
N SER A 501 -10.58 24.16 -19.11
CA SER A 501 -11.36 25.00 -18.20
C SER A 501 -11.19 24.57 -16.74
N ALA A 502 -11.24 25.53 -15.83
CA ALA A 502 -11.33 25.28 -14.39
C ALA A 502 -12.80 25.11 -13.95
N PRO A 503 -13.09 24.38 -12.86
CA PRO A 503 -14.41 24.44 -12.23
C PRO A 503 -14.65 25.82 -11.61
N ILE A 504 -15.91 26.13 -11.29
CA ILE A 504 -16.24 27.31 -10.47
C ILE A 504 -15.53 27.21 -9.13
N ILE A 505 -15.47 26.01 -8.55
CA ILE A 505 -14.64 25.74 -7.37
C ILE A 505 -14.28 24.26 -7.28
N ASP A 506 -13.09 23.99 -6.76
CA ASP A 506 -12.62 22.63 -6.55
C ASP A 506 -13.50 21.91 -5.53
N MET A 507 -13.93 20.70 -5.90
CA MET A 507 -14.68 19.83 -5.01
C MET A 507 -13.68 19.04 -4.16
N PRO A 508 -13.64 19.20 -2.82
CA PRO A 508 -12.76 18.39 -2.00
C PRO A 508 -13.14 16.92 -2.08
N TRP A 509 -12.19 16.10 -2.50
CA TRP A 509 -12.25 14.64 -2.48
C TRP A 509 -11.26 14.13 -1.45
N ASP A 510 -11.63 13.11 -0.67
CA ASP A 510 -10.64 12.41 0.15
C ASP A 510 -9.68 11.67 -0.79
N THR A 511 -8.43 12.09 -0.85
CA THR A 511 -7.38 11.49 -1.68
C THR A 511 -6.47 10.56 -0.89
N SER A 512 -6.76 10.33 0.39
CA SER A 512 -6.01 9.36 1.17
C SER A 512 -6.21 7.98 0.54
N SER A 513 -5.14 7.41 0.00
CA SER A 513 -5.19 6.06 -0.54
C SER A 513 -5.49 5.11 0.62
N GLY A 514 -6.61 4.40 0.54
CA GLY A 514 -6.96 3.36 1.53
C GLY A 514 -5.92 2.24 1.60
N SER A 515 -5.05 2.13 0.58
CA SER A 515 -3.99 1.14 0.40
C SER A 515 -2.61 1.80 0.33
N THR A 516 -2.16 2.47 1.40
CA THR A 516 -0.78 2.97 1.52
C THR A 516 0.23 1.84 1.75
N GLY A 517 0.54 1.09 0.69
CA GLY A 517 1.93 0.74 0.37
C GLY A 517 2.61 -0.43 1.08
N LEU A 518 1.93 -1.22 1.90
CA LEU A 518 2.52 -2.45 2.46
C LEU A 518 1.59 -3.67 2.34
N GLU A 519 0.42 -3.51 1.74
CA GLU A 519 -0.60 -4.55 1.69
C GLU A 519 -0.04 -5.78 0.99
N GLU A 520 0.05 -6.87 1.74
CA GLU A 520 0.73 -8.07 1.29
C GLU A 520 -0.27 -8.95 0.53
N ARG A 521 0.02 -9.23 -0.73
CA ARG A 521 -0.79 -10.14 -1.52
C ARG A 521 -0.61 -11.57 -1.01
N VAL A 522 -1.70 -12.34 -1.02
CA VAL A 522 -1.68 -13.78 -0.75
C VAL A 522 -0.60 -14.49 -1.58
N GLN A 523 -0.48 -14.13 -2.87
CA GLN A 523 0.54 -14.70 -3.75
C GLN A 523 1.98 -14.35 -3.32
N ASP A 524 2.20 -13.14 -2.82
CA ASP A 524 3.52 -12.74 -2.33
C ASP A 524 3.90 -13.48 -1.05
N LEU A 525 2.94 -13.79 -0.18
CA LEU A 525 3.16 -14.65 1.00
C LEU A 525 3.61 -16.05 0.60
N LEU A 526 2.85 -16.70 -0.29
CA LEU A 526 3.17 -18.05 -0.77
C LEU A 526 4.54 -18.10 -1.44
N ARG A 527 4.89 -17.05 -2.18
CA ARG A 527 6.15 -16.98 -2.91
C ARG A 527 7.34 -16.68 -2.01
N GLN A 528 7.19 -15.82 -1.01
CA GLN A 528 8.23 -15.61 0.01
C GLN A 528 8.53 -16.91 0.75
N ASP A 529 7.49 -17.72 1.03
CA ASP A 529 7.64 -19.04 1.65
C ASP A 529 8.35 -20.02 0.69
N GLU A 530 7.89 -20.12 -0.57
CA GLU A 530 8.52 -20.97 -1.60
C GLU A 530 10.01 -20.64 -1.78
N GLN A 531 10.37 -19.35 -1.80
CA GLN A 531 11.75 -18.90 -1.99
C GLN A 531 12.67 -19.32 -0.85
N VAL A 532 12.21 -19.31 0.39
CA VAL A 532 12.99 -19.78 1.53
C VAL A 532 13.08 -21.30 1.57
N GLN A 533 12.18 -22.00 0.87
CA GLN A 533 12.26 -23.46 0.71
C GLN A 533 13.07 -23.88 -0.53
N ARG A 534 13.19 -23.03 -1.56
CA ARG A 534 14.08 -23.26 -2.72
C ARG A 534 15.53 -23.48 -2.30
N SER A 535 15.90 -22.97 -1.12
CA SER A 535 17.20 -23.17 -0.51
C SER A 535 17.47 -24.61 -0.09
N SER A 536 16.46 -25.46 0.09
CA SER A 536 16.54 -26.69 0.90
C SER A 536 17.18 -27.89 0.19
N SER A 537 18.07 -27.70 -0.76
CA SER A 537 18.71 -28.83 -1.44
C SER A 537 20.21 -28.64 -1.48
N CYS A 538 20.91 -29.51 -0.78
CA CYS A 538 22.34 -29.72 -0.92
C CYS A 538 22.55 -31.14 -1.43
N VAL A 539 23.66 -31.35 -2.14
CA VAL A 539 24.38 -32.61 -2.30
C VAL A 539 25.84 -32.19 -2.32
N GLN A 540 26.69 -32.89 -1.57
CA GLN A 540 28.14 -32.67 -1.59
C GLN A 540 28.71 -32.89 -2.99
#